data_AF-A0ABD5B8E7-F1
#
_entry.id   AF-A0ABD5B8E7-F1
#
_cell.length_a   1.000
_cell.length_b   1.000
_cell.length_c   1.000
_cell.angle_alpha   90.00
_cell.angle_beta   90.00
_cell.angle_gamma   90.00
#
_symmetry.space_group_name_H-M   'P 1'
#
loop_
_entity.id
_entity.type
_entity.pdbx_description
1 polymer ?
#
loop_
_entity_poly.entity_id
_entity_poly.type
_entity_poly.pdbx_seq_one_letter_code
_entity_poly.pdbx_strand_id
1 'polypeptide(L)'
;MNLHSSNISIRSSVKGSSLLTLNSTMFITGTIFSFITSQPSTYIPLGIAFGLSSVTGILFFLQNSKSIKEWNWYTYYSLFIAIITFSYLYNQEAFAISLLGYISLSQSFLLLSLATDLRNQSSVDWIIPARPSGLAILFSVMLIVYPVFDFIPIVLIIAGLFIMITLSYILLVSELKKLNRHYKSIKILSRDLK
;
A
#
# COMPACT_ATOMS: atom_id res chain seq x y z
N MET A 1 32.54 -3.06 -7.68
CA MET A 1 31.42 -3.71 -6.96
C MET A 1 30.21 -3.65 -7.88
N ASN A 2 29.80 -4.80 -8.40
CA ASN A 2 28.76 -4.92 -9.43
C ASN A 2 27.39 -4.57 -8.86
N LEU A 3 26.87 -3.39 -9.18
CA LEU A 3 25.45 -3.09 -8.97
C LEU A 3 24.72 -3.55 -10.23
N HIS A 4 24.12 -4.74 -10.15
CA HIS A 4 23.03 -5.13 -11.02
C HIS A 4 21.96 -4.03 -10.87
N SER A 5 21.97 -3.06 -11.77
CA SER A 5 20.86 -2.13 -11.91
C SER A 5 19.68 -2.98 -12.33
N SER A 6 18.76 -3.27 -11.39
CA SER A 6 17.43 -3.77 -11.72
C SER A 6 16.91 -2.88 -12.84
N ASN A 7 16.71 -3.47 -14.00
CA ASN A 7 16.49 -2.79 -15.27
C ASN A 7 15.02 -2.33 -15.34
N ILE A 8 14.57 -1.61 -14.30
CA ILE A 8 13.23 -1.06 -14.15
C ILE A 8 13.18 0.25 -14.95
N SER A 9 13.35 0.15 -16.27
CA SER A 9 13.04 1.30 -17.12
C SER A 9 11.52 1.42 -17.16
N ILE A 10 10.98 2.40 -16.43
CA ILE A 10 9.57 2.77 -16.55
C ILE A 10 9.41 3.33 -17.96
N ARG A 11 8.89 2.50 -18.87
CA ARG A 11 8.86 2.78 -20.32
C ARG A 11 7.77 3.79 -20.70
N SER A 12 6.86 4.10 -19.79
CA SER A 12 5.77 5.05 -20.03
C SER A 12 5.15 5.56 -18.72
N SER A 13 4.42 6.66 -18.82
CA SER A 13 3.64 7.22 -17.71
C SER A 13 2.71 6.19 -17.06
N VAL A 14 2.74 6.14 -15.73
CA VAL A 14 1.89 5.30 -14.89
C VAL A 14 0.45 5.81 -14.93
N LYS A 15 -0.49 4.95 -15.31
CA LYS A 15 -1.93 5.27 -15.38
C LYS A 15 -2.64 4.82 -14.09
N GLY A 16 -3.83 5.35 -13.81
CA GLY A 16 -4.65 4.86 -12.71
C GLY A 16 -4.23 5.31 -11.30
N SER A 17 -3.45 6.40 -11.16
CA SER A 17 -3.10 6.99 -9.86
C SER A 17 -4.32 7.32 -8.97
N SER A 18 -5.51 7.51 -9.57
CA SER A 18 -6.78 7.63 -8.86
C SER A 18 -7.16 6.38 -8.06
N LEU A 19 -6.82 5.18 -8.53
CA LEU A 19 -7.10 3.91 -7.83
C LEU A 19 -6.31 3.82 -6.52
N LEU A 20 -5.05 4.25 -6.52
CA LEU A 20 -4.24 4.33 -5.30
C LEU A 20 -4.75 5.42 -4.34
N THR A 21 -5.29 6.51 -4.88
CA THR A 21 -5.91 7.57 -4.07
C THR A 21 -7.18 7.07 -3.38
N LEU A 22 -7.97 6.25 -4.09
CA LEU A 22 -9.16 5.59 -3.54
C LEU A 22 -8.82 4.71 -2.33
N ASN A 23 -7.68 4.02 -2.34
CA ASN A 23 -7.24 3.21 -1.20
C ASN A 23 -7.00 4.06 0.05
N SER A 24 -6.41 5.25 -0.11
CA SER A 24 -6.24 6.19 1.01
C SER A 24 -7.58 6.55 1.63
N THR A 25 -8.58 6.87 0.80
CA THR A 25 -9.92 7.22 1.28
C THR A 25 -10.61 6.05 1.98
N MET A 26 -10.49 4.83 1.44
CA MET A 26 -11.05 3.61 2.04
C MET A 26 -10.48 3.33 3.43
N PHE A 27 -9.16 3.48 3.61
CA PHE A 27 -8.53 3.29 4.92
C PHE A 27 -8.93 4.36 5.93
N ILE A 28 -9.04 5.62 5.51
CA ILE A 28 -9.54 6.70 6.39
C ILE A 28 -10.98 6.40 6.83
N THR A 29 -11.87 6.11 5.89
CA THR A 29 -13.29 5.83 6.20
C THR A 29 -13.46 4.57 7.04
N GLY A 30 -12.72 3.51 6.72
CA GLY A 30 -12.75 2.25 7.47
C GLY A 30 -12.28 2.45 8.92
N THR A 31 -11.22 3.24 9.12
CA THR A 31 -10.69 3.56 10.46
C THR A 31 -11.68 4.36 11.29
N ILE A 32 -12.25 5.43 10.72
CA ILE A 32 -13.25 6.26 11.41
C ILE A 32 -14.46 5.42 11.79
N PHE A 33 -14.98 4.64 10.84
CA PHE A 33 -16.17 3.81 11.09
C PHE A 33 -15.91 2.77 12.18
N SER A 34 -14.76 2.09 12.14
CA SER A 34 -14.34 1.13 13.17
C SER A 34 -14.29 1.71 14.57
N PHE A 35 -13.82 2.94 14.73
CA PHE A 35 -13.77 3.59 16.04
C PHE A 35 -15.13 4.13 16.53
N ILE A 36 -16.05 4.45 15.62
CA ILE A 36 -17.41 4.90 15.98
C ILE A 36 -18.28 3.73 16.41
N THR A 37 -18.22 2.60 15.72
CA THR A 37 -18.99 1.39 16.05
C THR A 37 -18.41 0.69 17.28
N SER A 38 -18.84 1.13 18.47
CA SER A 38 -18.47 0.59 19.79
C SER A 38 -19.08 -0.79 20.06
N GLN A 39 -18.84 -1.77 19.18
CA GLN A 39 -19.45 -3.12 19.22
C GLN A 39 -18.41 -4.23 19.04
N PRO A 40 -18.70 -5.48 19.46
CA PRO A 40 -17.76 -6.62 19.47
C PRO A 40 -17.17 -6.97 18.09
N SER A 41 -17.73 -6.47 16.99
CA SER A 41 -17.25 -6.61 15.61
C SER A 41 -16.35 -5.44 15.14
N THR A 42 -15.58 -4.86 16.07
CA THR A 42 -14.96 -3.52 15.98
C THR A 42 -14.06 -3.29 14.74
N TYR A 43 -13.59 -4.36 14.07
CA TYR A 43 -12.61 -4.28 12.98
C TYR A 43 -13.07 -4.88 11.64
N ILE A 44 -14.35 -5.23 11.49
CA ILE A 44 -14.92 -5.64 10.17
C ILE A 44 -14.74 -4.54 9.11
N PRO A 45 -15.01 -3.25 9.39
CA PRO A 45 -14.85 -2.18 8.41
C PRO A 45 -13.43 -2.09 7.83
N LEU A 46 -12.42 -2.38 8.66
CA LEU A 46 -11.02 -2.43 8.24
C LEU A 46 -10.74 -3.61 7.31
N GLY A 47 -11.31 -4.78 7.60
CA GLY A 47 -11.23 -5.94 6.70
C GLY A 47 -11.84 -5.66 5.33
N ILE A 48 -13.00 -4.99 5.31
CA ILE A 48 -13.64 -4.54 4.06
C ILE A 48 -12.73 -3.56 3.32
N ALA A 49 -12.14 -2.58 4.01
CA ALA A 49 -11.21 -1.63 3.42
C ALA A 49 -9.97 -2.33 2.81
N PHE A 50 -9.38 -3.31 3.49
CA PHE A 50 -8.28 -4.12 2.96
C PHE A 50 -8.69 -4.92 1.73
N GLY A 51 -9.88 -5.53 1.76
CA GLY A 51 -10.39 -6.34 0.64
C GLY A 51 -10.56 -5.48 -0.61
N LEU A 52 -11.23 -4.34 -0.47
CA LEU A 52 -11.42 -3.37 -1.56
C LEU A 52 -10.08 -2.80 -2.05
N SER A 53 -9.17 -2.43 -1.13
CA SER A 53 -7.83 -1.94 -1.45
C SER A 53 -7.00 -2.96 -2.24
N SER A 54 -7.19 -4.25 -1.98
CA SER A 54 -6.52 -5.33 -2.70
C SER A 54 -7.06 -5.48 -4.13
N VAL A 55 -8.38 -5.37 -4.31
CA VAL A 55 -9.04 -5.41 -5.63
C VAL A 55 -8.63 -4.20 -6.49
N THR A 56 -8.65 -3.00 -5.92
CA THR A 56 -8.19 -1.78 -6.62
C THR A 56 -6.69 -1.85 -6.93
N GLY A 57 -5.89 -2.46 -6.05
CA GLY A 57 -4.47 -2.76 -6.27
C GLY A 57 -4.27 -3.66 -7.48
N ILE A 58 -5.00 -4.78 -7.57
CA ILE A 58 -5.00 -5.69 -8.72
C ILE A 58 -5.32 -4.93 -10.02
N LEU A 59 -6.40 -4.13 -10.02
CA LEU A 59 -6.78 -3.32 -11.18
C LEU A 59 -5.68 -2.32 -11.57
N PHE A 60 -5.06 -1.66 -10.59
CA PHE A 60 -3.96 -0.73 -10.81
C PHE A 60 -2.75 -1.41 -11.46
N PHE A 61 -2.33 -2.56 -10.95
CA PHE A 61 -1.18 -3.29 -11.52
C PHE A 61 -1.48 -3.88 -12.89
N LEU A 62 -2.70 -4.40 -13.11
CA LEU A 62 -3.11 -4.87 -14.44
C LEU A 62 -3.11 -3.76 -15.48
N GLN A 63 -3.58 -2.56 -15.15
CA GLN A 63 -3.54 -1.39 -16.05
C GLN A 63 -2.11 -0.96 -16.41
N ASN A 64 -1.14 -1.19 -15.52
CA ASN A 64 0.25 -0.78 -15.67
C ASN A 64 1.20 -1.94 -16.06
N SER A 65 0.70 -3.17 -16.16
CA SER A 65 1.47 -4.37 -16.54
C SER A 65 2.22 -4.23 -17.86
N LYS A 66 1.62 -3.51 -18.83
CA LYS A 66 2.24 -3.20 -20.13
C LYS A 66 3.31 -2.11 -20.03
N SER A 67 3.23 -1.24 -19.03
CA SER A 67 4.12 -0.12 -18.81
C SER A 67 5.39 -0.53 -18.06
N ILE A 68 5.26 -1.46 -17.10
CA ILE A 68 6.33 -1.92 -16.20
C ILE A 68 6.18 -3.44 -16.01
N LYS A 69 7.07 -4.22 -16.65
CA LYS A 69 6.96 -5.69 -16.69
C LYS A 69 7.10 -6.35 -15.31
N GLU A 70 7.91 -5.76 -14.43
CA GLU A 70 8.16 -6.28 -13.08
C GLU A 70 6.94 -6.15 -12.16
N TRP A 71 6.00 -5.26 -12.48
CA TRP A 71 4.81 -5.02 -11.66
C TRP A 71 3.76 -6.14 -11.73
N ASN A 72 3.92 -7.11 -12.62
CA ASN A 72 3.06 -8.29 -12.64
C ASN A 72 3.15 -9.10 -11.33
N TRP A 73 4.31 -9.08 -10.66
CA TRP A 73 4.48 -9.73 -9.37
C TRP A 73 3.58 -9.10 -8.29
N TYR A 74 3.40 -7.78 -8.32
CA TYR A 74 2.51 -7.07 -7.39
C TYR A 74 1.03 -7.39 -7.60
N THR A 75 0.62 -7.79 -8.80
CA THR A 75 -0.73 -8.30 -9.05
C THR A 75 -0.96 -9.59 -8.25
N TYR A 76 -0.03 -10.56 -8.33
CA TYR A 76 -0.13 -11.81 -7.57
C TYR A 76 -0.06 -11.55 -6.06
N TYR A 77 0.80 -10.62 -5.64
CA TYR A 77 0.90 -10.25 -4.24
C TYR A 77 -0.39 -9.57 -3.72
N SER A 78 -1.01 -8.70 -4.51
CA SER A 78 -2.30 -8.08 -4.15
C SER A 78 -3.43 -9.11 -4.10
N LEU A 79 -3.39 -10.12 -4.98
CA LEU A 79 -4.33 -11.25 -4.94
C LEU A 79 -4.16 -12.08 -3.65
N PHE A 80 -2.92 -12.34 -3.24
CA PHE A 80 -2.62 -13.03 -1.99
C PHE A 80 -3.20 -12.28 -0.78
N ILE A 81 -3.02 -10.96 -0.72
CA ILE A 81 -3.61 -10.13 0.33
C ILE A 81 -5.15 -10.19 0.29
N ALA A 82 -5.76 -10.17 -0.90
CA ALA A 82 -7.21 -10.30 -1.04
C ALA A 82 -7.73 -11.63 -0.49
N ILE A 83 -7.06 -12.75 -0.78
CA ILE A 83 -7.44 -14.09 -0.31
C ILE A 83 -7.40 -14.15 1.22
N ILE A 84 -6.30 -13.71 1.85
CA ILE A 84 -6.17 -13.70 3.31
C ILE A 84 -7.22 -12.79 3.95
N THR A 85 -7.47 -11.63 3.35
CA THR A 85 -8.47 -10.68 3.84
C THR A 85 -9.87 -11.26 3.76
N PHE A 86 -10.18 -11.99 2.69
CA PHE A 86 -11.46 -12.69 2.57
C PHE A 86 -11.58 -13.75 3.68
N SER A 87 -10.55 -14.57 3.90
CA SER A 87 -10.56 -15.53 5.02
C SER A 87 -10.77 -14.86 6.39
N TYR A 88 -10.20 -13.68 6.62
CA TYR A 88 -10.41 -12.88 7.84
C TYR A 88 -11.88 -12.45 8.02
N LEU A 89 -12.58 -12.08 6.95
CA LEU A 89 -13.97 -11.65 7.03
C LEU A 89 -14.93 -12.81 7.38
N TYR A 90 -14.60 -14.03 6.98
CA TYR A 90 -15.42 -15.22 7.24
C TYR A 90 -15.10 -15.91 8.57
N ASN A 91 -13.84 -15.88 9.01
CA ASN A 91 -13.40 -16.57 10.23
C ASN A 91 -13.15 -15.56 11.37
N GLN A 92 -14.20 -15.26 12.14
CA GLN A 92 -14.14 -14.37 13.31
C GLN A 92 -13.86 -15.18 14.59
N GLU A 93 -12.62 -15.61 14.75
CA GLU A 93 -12.17 -16.42 15.87
C GLU A 93 -11.06 -15.72 16.67
N ALA A 94 -10.54 -16.37 17.72
CA ALA A 94 -9.52 -15.84 18.65
C ALA A 94 -8.27 -15.23 17.98
N PHE A 95 -7.98 -15.55 16.71
CA PHE A 95 -6.83 -15.07 15.96
C PHE A 95 -7.09 -13.80 15.11
N ALA A 96 -8.27 -13.20 15.18
CA ALA A 96 -8.66 -12.06 14.34
C ALA A 96 -7.65 -10.89 14.39
N ILE A 97 -7.17 -10.51 15.57
CA ILE A 97 -6.20 -9.39 15.73
C ILE A 97 -4.86 -9.71 15.06
N SER A 98 -4.34 -10.93 15.30
CA SER A 98 -3.07 -11.34 14.72
C SER A 98 -3.17 -11.43 13.19
N LEU A 99 -4.29 -11.94 12.68
CA LEU A 99 -4.56 -12.01 11.24
C LEU A 99 -4.66 -10.62 10.60
N LEU A 100 -5.31 -9.65 11.28
CA LEU A 100 -5.32 -8.24 10.87
C LEU A 100 -3.89 -7.68 10.81
N GLY A 101 -3.04 -8.06 11.76
CA GLY A 101 -1.61 -7.74 11.76
C GLY A 101 -0.88 -8.29 10.53
N TYR A 102 -1.10 -9.56 10.18
CA TYR A 102 -0.49 -10.18 8.98
C TYR A 102 -0.97 -9.55 7.67
N ILE A 103 -2.26 -9.22 7.55
CA ILE A 103 -2.81 -8.52 6.39
C ILE A 103 -2.15 -7.15 6.25
N SER A 104 -2.09 -6.40 7.36
CA SER A 104 -1.49 -5.07 7.40
C SER A 104 0.02 -5.10 7.12
N LEU A 105 0.72 -6.12 7.61
CA LEU A 105 2.13 -6.36 7.36
C LEU A 105 2.37 -6.57 5.86
N SER A 106 1.58 -7.44 5.24
CA SER A 106 1.65 -7.71 3.80
C SER A 106 1.38 -6.44 3.00
N GLN A 107 0.34 -5.67 3.36
CA GLN A 107 0.05 -4.40 2.71
C GLN A 107 1.21 -3.39 2.82
N SER A 108 1.85 -3.34 3.99
CA SER A 108 2.97 -2.44 4.25
C SER A 108 4.22 -2.85 3.46
N PHE A 109 4.47 -4.14 3.29
CA PHE A 109 5.53 -4.64 2.41
C PHE A 109 5.27 -4.33 0.94
N LEU A 110 4.02 -4.45 0.46
CA LEU A 110 3.65 -4.01 -0.89
C LEU A 110 4.00 -2.52 -1.08
N LEU A 111 3.56 -1.66 -0.16
CA LEU A 111 3.80 -0.22 -0.21
C LEU A 111 5.29 0.13 -0.19
N LEU A 112 6.06 -0.53 0.69
CA LEU A 112 7.50 -0.35 0.76
C LEU A 112 8.19 -0.80 -0.53
N SER A 113 7.78 -1.94 -1.10
CA SER A 113 8.33 -2.45 -2.36
C SER A 113 8.09 -1.49 -3.52
N LEU A 114 6.87 -0.93 -3.61
CA LEU A 114 6.55 0.11 -4.60
C LEU A 114 7.39 1.37 -4.40
N ALA A 115 7.58 1.80 -3.15
CA ALA A 115 8.46 2.92 -2.86
C ALA A 115 9.90 2.61 -3.30
N THR A 116 10.43 1.42 -3.02
CA THR A 116 11.79 1.05 -3.43
C THR A 116 11.94 0.92 -4.94
N ASP A 117 10.91 0.54 -5.69
CA ASP A 117 10.98 0.54 -7.15
C ASP A 117 11.13 1.95 -7.73
N LEU A 118 10.56 2.96 -7.05
CA LEU A 118 10.73 4.37 -7.41
C LEU A 118 12.17 4.86 -7.16
N ARG A 119 12.98 4.16 -6.36
CA ARG A 119 14.39 4.52 -6.12
C ARG A 119 15.22 4.59 -7.39
N ASN A 120 14.87 3.78 -8.38
CA ASN A 120 15.57 3.72 -9.65
C ASN A 120 15.23 4.89 -10.59
N GLN A 121 14.37 5.83 -10.16
CA GLN A 121 13.94 6.99 -10.94
C GLN A 121 14.53 8.28 -10.35
N SER A 122 15.24 9.06 -11.17
CA SER A 122 15.94 10.27 -10.72
C SER A 122 15.06 11.45 -10.29
N SER A 123 13.77 11.42 -10.64
CA SER A 123 12.82 12.52 -10.41
C SER A 123 11.93 12.33 -9.17
N VAL A 124 12.20 11.29 -8.37
CA VAL A 124 11.32 10.82 -7.30
C VAL A 124 12.06 10.64 -5.98
N ASP A 125 11.47 11.15 -4.91
CA ASP A 125 11.99 10.98 -3.55
C ASP A 125 11.39 9.72 -2.91
N TRP A 126 11.93 8.56 -3.29
CA TRP A 126 11.45 7.24 -2.83
C TRP A 126 11.44 7.06 -1.31
N ILE A 127 12.31 7.78 -0.58
CA ILE A 127 12.42 7.72 0.88
C ILE A 127 11.14 8.25 1.56
N ILE A 128 10.46 9.21 0.93
CA ILE A 128 9.28 9.87 1.49
C ILE A 128 8.14 8.87 1.73
N PRO A 129 7.66 8.07 0.75
CA PRO A 129 6.67 7.02 0.99
C PRO A 129 7.24 5.79 1.73
N ALA A 130 8.55 5.52 1.63
CA ALA A 130 9.16 4.36 2.31
C ALA A 130 9.17 4.47 3.83
N ARG A 131 9.42 5.66 4.40
CA ARG A 131 9.43 5.90 5.85
C ARG A 131 8.12 5.50 6.54
N PRO A 132 6.94 6.00 6.12
CA PRO A 132 5.71 5.61 6.75
C PRO A 132 5.35 4.14 6.51
N SER A 133 5.77 3.55 5.38
CA SER A 133 5.57 2.11 5.14
C SER A 133 6.41 1.26 6.09
N GLY A 134 7.65 1.67 6.38
CA GLY A 134 8.50 1.02 7.38
C GLY A 134 7.94 1.12 8.80
N LEU A 135 7.37 2.27 9.17
CA LEU A 135 6.69 2.44 10.46
C LEU A 135 5.40 1.61 10.54
N ALA A 136 4.64 1.49 9.44
CA ALA A 136 3.47 0.62 9.37
C ALA A 136 3.84 -0.86 9.56
N ILE A 137 5.01 -1.30 9.06
CA ILE A 137 5.54 -2.65 9.34
C ILE A 137 5.74 -2.85 10.85
N LEU A 138 6.33 -1.88 11.55
CA LEU A 138 6.54 -1.97 13.01
C LEU A 138 5.22 -2.12 13.77
N PHE A 139 4.22 -1.27 13.47
CA PHE A 139 2.90 -1.40 14.09
C PHE A 139 2.20 -2.72 13.73
N SER A 140 2.39 -3.22 12.51
CA SER A 140 1.82 -4.50 12.09
C SER A 140 2.42 -5.66 12.89
N VAL A 141 3.74 -5.65 13.13
CA VAL A 141 4.42 -6.65 13.96
C VAL A 141 3.91 -6.57 15.40
N MET A 142 3.78 -5.36 15.96
CA MET A 142 3.20 -5.16 17.29
C MET A 142 1.78 -5.75 17.40
N LEU A 143 0.97 -5.65 16.33
CA LEU A 143 -0.38 -6.21 16.30
C LEU A 143 -0.37 -7.76 16.22
N ILE A 144 0.58 -8.35 15.49
CA ILE A 144 0.73 -9.82 15.38
C ILE A 144 1.04 -10.44 16.75
N VAL A 145 1.97 -9.83 17.49
CA VAL A 145 2.40 -10.28 18.83
C VAL A 145 1.78 -9.44 19.95
N TYR A 146 0.56 -8.93 19.75
CA TYR A 146 -0.12 -8.08 20.72
C TYR A 146 -0.16 -8.63 22.16
N PRO A 147 -0.30 -9.95 22.43
CA PRO A 147 -0.23 -10.48 23.80
C PRO A 147 1.06 -10.14 24.56
N VAL A 148 2.15 -9.79 23.87
CA VAL A 148 3.42 -9.35 24.46
C VAL A 148 3.43 -7.84 24.77
N PHE A 149 2.55 -7.08 24.13
CA PHE A 149 2.44 -5.61 24.21
C PHE A 149 1.12 -5.17 24.88
N ASP A 150 0.58 -5.98 25.79
CA ASP A 150 -0.70 -5.75 26.47
C ASP A 150 -0.77 -4.43 27.27
N PHE A 151 0.38 -3.86 27.62
CA PHE A 151 0.51 -2.55 28.25
C PHE A 151 0.16 -1.36 27.33
N ILE A 152 0.16 -1.54 26.01
CA ILE A 152 -0.24 -0.51 25.04
C ILE A 152 -1.68 -0.78 24.61
N PRO A 153 -2.59 0.21 24.70
CA PRO A 153 -3.93 0.07 24.17
C PRO A 153 -3.92 -0.32 22.68
N ILE A 154 -4.54 -1.45 22.33
CA ILE A 154 -4.63 -1.95 20.94
C ILE A 154 -5.16 -0.89 19.96
N VAL A 155 -6.07 -0.04 20.43
CA VAL A 155 -6.65 1.08 19.67
C VAL A 155 -5.57 2.04 19.17
N LEU A 156 -4.55 2.34 19.97
CA LEU A 156 -3.45 3.21 19.57
C LEU A 156 -2.56 2.56 18.51
N ILE A 157 -2.29 1.25 18.64
CA ILE A 157 -1.50 0.48 17.67
C ILE A 157 -2.24 0.46 16.33
N ILE A 158 -3.53 0.14 16.33
CA ILE A 158 -4.38 0.12 15.13
C ILE A 158 -4.47 1.52 14.52
N ALA A 159 -4.78 2.56 15.30
CA ALA A 159 -4.86 3.92 14.77
C ALA A 159 -3.54 4.36 14.13
N GLY A 160 -2.40 4.14 14.82
CA GLY A 160 -1.07 4.42 14.30
C GLY A 160 -0.81 3.68 12.98
N LEU A 161 -1.07 2.38 12.94
CA LEU A 161 -0.92 1.55 11.76
C LEU A 161 -1.67 2.11 10.53
N PHE A 162 -2.97 2.42 10.69
CA PHE A 162 -3.78 2.90 9.57
C PHE A 162 -3.42 4.31 9.14
N ILE A 163 -3.02 5.20 10.06
CA ILE A 163 -2.47 6.51 9.72
C ILE A 163 -1.23 6.34 8.84
N MET A 164 -0.32 5.44 9.20
CA MET A 164 0.92 5.21 8.46
C MET A 164 0.70 4.55 7.09
N ILE A 165 -0.24 3.60 6.98
CA ILE A 165 -0.66 3.02 5.69
C ILE A 165 -1.28 4.09 4.79
N THR A 166 -2.21 4.89 5.33
CA THR A 166 -2.88 5.98 4.60
C THR A 166 -1.87 7.00 4.10
N LEU A 167 -0.97 7.44 4.97
CA LEU A 167 0.07 8.41 4.64
C LEU A 167 1.01 7.87 3.54
N SER A 168 1.37 6.59 3.62
CA SER A 168 2.18 5.92 2.60
C SER A 168 1.52 5.97 1.22
N TYR A 169 0.21 5.68 1.14
CA TYR A 169 -0.53 5.76 -0.12
C TYR A 169 -0.56 7.17 -0.71
N ILE A 170 -0.87 8.18 0.12
CA ILE A 170 -0.94 9.58 -0.31
C ILE A 170 0.42 10.03 -0.87
N LEU A 171 1.50 9.71 -0.16
CA LEU A 171 2.86 10.08 -0.57
C LEU A 171 3.29 9.32 -1.83
N LEU A 172 2.99 8.03 -1.93
CA LEU A 172 3.28 7.22 -3.13
C LEU A 172 2.57 7.80 -4.36
N VAL A 173 1.29 8.19 -4.22
CA VAL A 173 0.53 8.86 -5.29
C VAL A 173 1.17 10.18 -5.70
N SER A 174 1.63 10.99 -4.74
CA SER A 174 2.32 12.25 -5.02
C SER A 174 3.58 12.03 -5.85
N GLU A 175 4.42 11.07 -5.44
CA GLU A 175 5.66 10.73 -6.14
C GLU A 175 5.40 10.16 -7.54
N LEU A 176 4.39 9.30 -7.71
CA LEU A 176 3.97 8.83 -9.03
C LEU A 176 3.49 9.96 -9.94
N LYS A 177 2.79 10.96 -9.39
CA LYS A 177 2.37 12.16 -10.15
C LYS A 177 3.56 13.01 -10.57
N LYS A 178 4.58 13.19 -9.70
CA LYS A 178 5.84 13.88 -10.06
C LYS A 178 6.55 13.17 -11.20
N LEU A 179 6.71 11.85 -11.11
CA LEU A 179 7.29 11.02 -12.16
C LEU A 179 6.55 11.17 -13.50
N ASN A 180 5.22 11.12 -13.47
CA ASN A 180 4.38 11.29 -14.66
C ASN A 180 4.52 12.67 -15.31
N ARG A 181 4.64 13.74 -14.52
CA ARG A 181 4.90 15.09 -15.03
C ARG A 181 6.25 15.16 -15.74
N HIS A 182 7.29 14.60 -15.11
CA HIS A 182 8.63 14.55 -15.69
C HIS A 182 8.64 13.80 -17.04
N TYR A 183 7.98 12.65 -17.11
CA TYR A 183 7.85 11.88 -18.35
C TYR A 183 7.10 12.65 -19.44
N LYS A 184 6.03 13.37 -19.08
CA LYS A 184 5.26 14.19 -20.03
C LYS A 184 6.11 15.33 -20.59
N SER A 185 6.91 16.00 -19.76
CA SER A 185 7.82 17.08 -20.20
C SER A 185 8.86 16.58 -21.21
N ILE A 186 9.52 15.44 -20.93
CA ILE A 186 10.49 14.83 -21.85
C ILE A 186 9.83 14.48 -23.19
N LYS A 187 8.62 13.91 -23.14
CA LYS A 187 7.89 13.52 -24.36
C LYS A 187 7.51 14.72 -25.22
N ILE A 188 7.14 15.86 -24.63
CA ILE A 188 6.85 17.10 -25.36
C ILE A 188 8.13 17.62 -26.01
N LEU A 189 9.21 17.73 -25.23
CA LEU A 189 10.51 18.21 -25.75
C LEU A 189 11.03 17.37 -26.92
N SER A 190 10.86 16.04 -26.86
CA SER A 190 11.27 15.13 -27.94
C SER A 190 10.46 15.26 -29.23
N ARG A 191 9.24 15.82 -29.15
CA ARG A 191 8.38 16.06 -30.32
C ARG A 191 8.70 17.40 -30.97
N ASP A 192 9.05 18.40 -30.18
CA ASP A 192 9.40 19.74 -30.67
C ASP A 192 10.79 19.78 -31.35
N LEU A 193 11.65 18.79 -31.07
CA LEU A 193 12.96 18.61 -31.70
C LEU A 193 12.92 17.84 -33.04
N LYS A 194 11.74 17.43 -33.52
CA LYS A 194 11.56 16.56 -34.69
C LYS A 194 10.80 17.26 -35.79
#